data_AF-A0A925CUH3-F1
#
_entry.id   AF-A0A925CUH3-F1
#
_cell.length_a   1.000
_cell.length_b   1.000
_cell.length_c   1.000
_cell.angle_alpha   90.00
_cell.angle_beta   90.00
_cell.angle_gamma   90.00
#
_symmetry.space_group_name_H-M   'P 1'
#
loop_
_entity.id
_entity.type
_entity.pdbx_description
1 polymer ?
#
loop_
_entity_poly.entity_id
_entity_poly.type
_entity_poly.pdbx_seq_one_letter_code
_entity_poly.pdbx_strand_id
1 'polypeptide(L)'
;QRRAADRAPDVLEVAHALHIGNATGDGSVARALGERWDASAWPVMRGDNHPIAGPARAFRAGVRVMQLDLAATAHDSSAVTSATRRLELLLIDRAGTGPIATSLADLAQSGGLTNPRARTRLVSQVRAILGDRAWFDLGVWAEAAHVAVLQRQPAFFAERGAPMSHLTELLRLAPPARDAWRSATLPLRTLPSRATDADLPAIAKALEAVMLLAGG
;
A
#
# COMPACT_ATOMS: atom_id res chain seq x y z
N GLN A 1 7.22 34.51 -8.19
CA GLN A 1 6.14 33.54 -7.94
C GLN A 1 6.68 32.13 -8.17
N ARG A 2 7.14 31.46 -7.11
CA ARG A 2 7.51 30.04 -7.17
C ARG A 2 6.21 29.27 -7.36
N ARG A 3 6.02 28.62 -8.51
CA ARG A 3 4.95 27.62 -8.66
C ARG A 3 5.09 26.67 -7.48
N ALA A 4 4.02 26.50 -6.71
CA ALA A 4 3.92 25.39 -5.79
C ALA A 4 4.26 24.16 -6.61
N ALA A 5 5.44 23.58 -6.38
CA ALA A 5 5.80 22.33 -7.01
C ALA A 5 4.66 21.38 -6.67
N ASP A 6 4.03 20.82 -7.70
CA ASP A 6 3.11 19.69 -7.63
C ASP A 6 3.75 18.62 -6.75
N ARG A 7 3.55 18.72 -5.44
CA ARG A 7 3.86 17.63 -4.54
C ARG A 7 2.81 16.60 -4.89
N ALA A 8 3.24 15.58 -5.60
CA ALA A 8 2.51 14.33 -5.62
C ALA A 8 2.07 14.05 -4.17
N PRO A 9 0.78 13.78 -3.91
CA PRO A 9 0.28 13.57 -2.57
C PRO A 9 1.17 12.54 -1.87
N ASP A 10 1.42 12.75 -0.56
CA ASP A 10 2.13 11.73 0.21
C ASP A 10 1.38 10.42 0.02
N VAL A 11 2.06 9.31 -0.22
CA VAL A 11 1.38 8.04 -0.57
C VAL A 11 0.46 7.57 0.57
N LEU A 12 0.71 8.07 1.77
CA LEU A 12 -0.12 7.84 2.95
C LEU A 12 -1.35 8.77 3.02
N GLU A 13 -1.41 9.86 2.25
CA GLU A 13 -2.66 10.60 2.07
C GLU A 13 -3.71 9.74 1.33
N VAL A 14 -3.27 8.78 0.50
CA VAL A 14 -4.15 7.77 -0.09
C VAL A 14 -4.73 6.85 1.00
N ALA A 15 -3.94 6.52 2.02
CA ALA A 15 -4.36 5.72 3.17
C ALA A 15 -5.41 6.44 4.01
N HIS A 16 -5.24 7.75 4.23
CA HIS A 16 -6.19 8.56 5.00
C HIS A 16 -7.57 8.69 4.35
N ALA A 17 -7.71 8.39 3.06
CA ALA A 17 -9.01 8.31 2.40
C ALA A 17 -9.83 7.08 2.86
N LEU A 18 -9.19 6.10 3.50
CA LEU A 18 -9.83 4.90 4.01
C LEU A 18 -10.37 5.15 5.41
N HIS A 19 -11.64 4.84 5.60
CA HIS A 19 -12.21 4.72 6.93
C HIS A 19 -12.24 3.25 7.34
N ILE A 20 -11.20 2.75 8.00
CA ILE A 20 -11.36 1.49 8.74
C ILE A 20 -12.31 1.84 9.88
N GLY A 21 -13.48 1.19 9.95
CA GLY A 21 -14.53 1.54 10.91
C GLY A 21 -14.02 1.64 12.36
N ASN A 22 -14.87 2.11 13.27
CA ASN A 22 -14.50 2.45 14.67
C ASN A 22 -13.95 1.30 15.56
N ALA A 23 -13.58 0.16 14.99
CA ALA A 23 -12.94 -0.93 15.71
C ALA A 23 -11.50 -0.55 16.09
N THR A 24 -11.22 -0.51 17.39
CA THR A 24 -9.88 -0.27 17.94
C THR A 24 -9.41 -1.45 18.81
N GLY A 25 -8.10 -1.57 19.00
CA GLY A 25 -7.45 -2.57 19.86
C GLY A 25 -7.01 -3.83 19.12
N ASP A 26 -6.46 -4.79 19.85
CA ASP A 26 -5.95 -6.03 19.25
C ASP A 26 -7.05 -6.82 18.51
N GLY A 27 -6.69 -7.31 17.32
CA GLY A 27 -7.61 -8.01 16.42
C GLY A 27 -8.70 -7.12 15.80
N SER A 28 -8.66 -5.81 15.99
CA SER A 28 -9.63 -4.88 15.40
C SER A 28 -9.57 -4.87 13.88
N VAL A 29 -8.36 -4.97 13.31
CA VAL A 29 -8.17 -4.97 11.86
C VAL A 29 -8.77 -6.24 11.25
N ALA A 30 -8.51 -7.40 11.87
CA ALA A 30 -9.10 -8.67 11.45
C ALA A 30 -10.62 -8.70 11.57
N ARG A 31 -11.20 -8.10 12.62
CA ARG A 31 -12.66 -7.96 12.74
C ARG A 31 -13.25 -7.04 11.66
N ALA A 32 -12.54 -5.98 11.30
CA ALA A 32 -13.01 -5.01 10.31
C ALA A 32 -12.84 -5.51 8.87
N LEU A 33 -11.74 -6.19 8.55
CA LEU A 33 -11.33 -6.56 7.20
C LEU A 33 -11.37 -8.08 6.91
N GLY A 34 -11.63 -8.89 7.94
CA GLY A 34 -11.57 -10.35 7.90
C GLY A 34 -10.22 -10.92 8.36
N GLU A 35 -10.23 -12.16 8.85
CA GLU A 35 -9.06 -12.87 9.42
C GLU A 35 -7.83 -12.97 8.50
N ARG A 36 -8.02 -12.79 7.18
CA ARG A 36 -6.96 -12.93 6.17
C ARG A 36 -6.61 -11.62 5.47
N TRP A 37 -6.96 -10.48 6.07
CA TRP A 37 -6.72 -9.16 5.49
C TRP A 37 -5.25 -8.92 5.11
N ASP A 38 -4.31 -9.41 5.93
CA ASP A 38 -2.87 -9.24 5.75
C ASP A 38 -2.23 -10.34 4.86
N ALA A 39 -3.01 -11.40 4.57
CA ALA A 39 -2.61 -12.58 3.82
C ALA A 39 -3.14 -12.51 2.38
N SER A 40 -2.78 -11.41 1.71
CA SER A 40 -3.23 -11.12 0.35
C SER A 40 -2.94 -12.29 -0.60
N ALA A 41 -3.97 -12.73 -1.34
CA ALA A 41 -3.91 -13.91 -2.22
C ALA A 41 -3.05 -13.68 -3.49
N TRP A 42 -2.54 -12.47 -3.67
CA TRP A 42 -1.85 -12.03 -4.87
C TRP A 42 -0.58 -12.83 -5.13
N PRO A 43 -0.35 -13.31 -6.37
CA PRO A 43 0.85 -14.05 -6.72
C PRO A 43 2.15 -13.28 -6.43
N VAL A 44 2.18 -11.96 -6.63
CA VAL A 44 3.33 -11.12 -6.29
C VAL A 44 3.66 -11.14 -4.80
N MET A 45 2.74 -11.54 -3.92
CA MET A 45 2.98 -11.65 -2.47
C MET A 45 3.39 -13.07 -2.03
N ARG A 46 3.40 -14.06 -2.94
CA ARG A 46 3.72 -15.48 -2.63
C ARG A 46 5.22 -15.77 -2.72
N GLY A 47 5.64 -16.84 -2.05
CA GLY A 47 7.02 -17.34 -2.09
C GLY A 47 7.93 -16.70 -1.05
N ASP A 48 8.99 -17.42 -0.72
CA ASP A 48 10.00 -17.02 0.26
C ASP A 48 10.74 -15.77 -0.23
N ASN A 49 11.24 -14.95 0.70
CA ASN A 49 11.81 -13.63 0.35
C ASN A 49 13.13 -13.67 -0.45
N HIS A 50 13.50 -14.84 -0.99
CA HIS A 50 14.73 -15.08 -1.73
C HIS A 50 14.57 -16.03 -2.93
N PRO A 51 15.15 -15.68 -4.10
CA PRO A 51 15.55 -14.35 -4.56
C PRO A 51 14.36 -13.59 -5.19
N ILE A 52 13.91 -12.49 -4.58
CA ILE A 52 12.89 -11.60 -5.17
C ILE A 52 13.56 -10.50 -5.99
N ALA A 53 13.07 -10.25 -7.21
CA ALA A 53 13.45 -9.11 -8.06
C ALA A 53 13.21 -7.75 -7.37
N GLY A 54 14.02 -6.73 -7.70
CA GLY A 54 13.96 -5.39 -7.09
C GLY A 54 12.55 -4.76 -7.09
N PRO A 55 11.87 -4.67 -8.26
CA PRO A 55 10.51 -4.14 -8.37
C PRO A 55 9.49 -4.86 -7.48
N ALA A 56 9.47 -6.20 -7.55
CA ALA A 56 8.56 -7.02 -6.74
C ALA A 56 8.81 -6.86 -5.23
N ARG A 57 10.08 -6.73 -4.82
CA ARG A 57 10.45 -6.44 -3.42
C ARG A 57 9.95 -5.07 -3.00
N ALA A 58 10.12 -4.05 -3.85
CA ALA A 58 9.65 -2.70 -3.57
C ALA A 58 8.12 -2.64 -3.44
N PHE A 59 7.41 -3.29 -4.36
CA PHE A 59 5.96 -3.46 -4.31
C PHE A 59 5.50 -4.13 -3.01
N ARG A 60 6.08 -5.29 -2.65
CA ARG A 60 5.78 -5.99 -1.40
C ARG A 60 6.00 -5.11 -0.18
N ALA A 61 7.09 -4.34 -0.16
CA ALA A 61 7.40 -3.44 0.95
C ALA A 61 6.36 -2.31 1.06
N GLY A 62 5.89 -1.76 -0.07
CA GLY A 62 4.79 -0.80 -0.10
C GLY A 62 3.51 -1.36 0.52
N VAL A 63 3.13 -2.58 0.13
CA VAL A 63 1.99 -3.30 0.73
C VAL A 63 2.17 -3.45 2.25
N ARG A 64 3.35 -3.89 2.72
CA ARG A 64 3.58 -4.06 4.17
C ARG A 64 3.58 -2.75 4.94
N VAL A 65 4.07 -1.66 4.35
CA VAL A 65 3.98 -0.32 4.95
C VAL A 65 2.53 0.12 5.09
N MET A 66 1.69 -0.12 4.08
CA MET A 66 0.27 0.19 4.16
C MET A 66 -0.43 -0.62 5.25
N GLN A 67 -0.15 -1.93 5.33
CA GLN A 67 -0.72 -2.79 6.39
C GLN A 67 -0.28 -2.35 7.79
N LEU A 68 0.97 -1.96 7.93
CA LEU A 68 1.52 -1.43 9.18
C LEU A 68 0.82 -0.12 9.58
N ASP A 69 0.55 0.77 8.62
CA ASP A 69 -0.20 2.01 8.82
C ASP A 69 -1.63 1.78 9.33
N LEU A 70 -2.34 0.83 8.69
CA LEU A 70 -3.69 0.46 9.08
C LEU A 70 -3.72 -0.16 10.47
N ALA A 71 -2.79 -1.08 10.76
CA ALA A 71 -2.66 -1.71 12.07
C ALA A 71 -2.41 -0.69 13.18
N ALA A 72 -1.53 0.29 12.92
CA ALA A 72 -1.24 1.34 13.87
C ALA A 72 -2.43 2.27 14.11
N THR A 73 -3.15 2.64 13.04
CA THR A 73 -4.33 3.50 13.13
C THR A 73 -5.46 2.82 13.92
N ALA A 74 -5.58 1.50 13.80
CA ALA A 74 -6.56 0.70 14.55
C ALA A 74 -6.08 0.32 15.98
N HIS A 75 -4.86 0.70 16.38
CA HIS A 75 -4.22 0.28 17.64
C HIS A 75 -4.17 -1.25 17.82
N ASP A 76 -3.93 -1.99 16.73
CA ASP A 76 -3.81 -3.45 16.74
C ASP A 76 -2.34 -3.87 16.85
N SER A 77 -1.86 -4.08 18.08
CA SER A 77 -0.45 -4.33 18.37
C SER A 77 0.06 -5.64 17.75
N SER A 78 -0.83 -6.64 17.67
CA SER A 78 -0.55 -7.93 17.04
C SER A 78 -0.29 -7.78 15.55
N ALA A 79 -1.14 -7.00 14.87
CA ALA A 79 -1.00 -6.68 13.46
C ALA A 79 0.23 -5.81 13.18
N VAL A 80 0.52 -4.82 14.03
CA VAL A 80 1.74 -3.99 13.94
C VAL A 80 2.99 -4.85 14.01
N THR A 81 3.05 -5.78 14.98
CA THR A 81 4.19 -6.70 15.15
C THR A 81 4.36 -7.59 13.93
N SER A 82 3.27 -8.18 13.42
CA SER A 82 3.28 -9.02 12.23
C SER A 82 3.77 -8.27 10.99
N ALA A 83 3.20 -7.10 10.71
CA ALA A 83 3.54 -6.28 9.55
C ALA A 83 5.00 -5.80 9.60
N THR A 84 5.46 -5.39 10.79
CA THR A 84 6.86 -5.00 11.04
C THR A 84 7.83 -6.14 10.71
N ARG A 85 7.61 -7.33 11.28
CA ARG A 85 8.46 -8.49 11.02
C ARG A 85 8.53 -8.86 9.54
N ARG A 86 7.40 -8.78 8.83
CA ARG A 86 7.35 -9.06 7.39
C ARG A 86 8.10 -8.01 6.57
N LEU A 87 8.04 -6.74 6.97
CA LEU A 87 8.80 -5.67 6.34
C LEU A 87 10.32 -5.82 6.59
N GLU A 88 10.73 -6.17 7.81
CA GLU A 88 12.14 -6.46 8.12
C GLU A 88 12.70 -7.58 7.25
N LEU A 89 11.96 -8.68 7.08
CA LEU A 89 12.36 -9.79 6.22
C LEU A 89 12.51 -9.40 4.74
N LEU A 90 11.79 -8.38 4.27
CA LEU A 90 11.96 -7.85 2.91
C LEU A 90 13.21 -6.98 2.78
N LEU A 91 13.66 -6.40 3.88
CA LEU A 91 14.76 -5.45 3.91
C LEU A 91 16.09 -6.10 4.32
N ILE A 92 16.10 -7.25 5.01
CA ILE A 92 17.25 -7.83 5.72
C ILE A 92 18.56 -7.88 4.91
N ASP A 93 18.52 -8.19 3.62
CA ASP A 93 19.72 -8.31 2.77
C ASP A 93 20.15 -7.00 2.08
N ARG A 94 19.54 -5.87 2.45
CA ARG A 94 19.86 -4.55 1.90
C ARG A 94 20.85 -3.83 2.81
N ALA A 95 21.78 -3.12 2.22
CA ALA A 95 22.66 -2.23 2.97
C ALA A 95 21.86 -1.09 3.61
N GLY A 96 22.23 -0.69 4.84
CA GLY A 96 21.62 0.45 5.53
C GLY A 96 20.35 0.14 6.33
N THR A 97 20.07 -1.12 6.64
CA THR A 97 18.85 -1.58 7.33
C THR A 97 18.84 -1.34 8.83
N GLY A 98 20.00 -1.23 9.47
CA GLY A 98 20.12 -1.07 10.94
C GLY A 98 19.24 0.05 11.51
N PRO A 99 19.31 1.30 10.99
CA PRO A 99 18.46 2.39 11.45
C PRO A 99 16.95 2.18 11.25
N ILE A 100 16.56 1.40 10.22
CA ILE A 100 15.15 1.06 9.98
C ILE A 100 14.68 0.02 10.99
N ALA A 101 15.49 -1.00 11.29
CA ALA A 101 15.15 -2.02 12.28
C ALA A 101 14.87 -1.38 13.66
N THR A 102 15.69 -0.41 14.09
CA THR A 102 15.43 0.34 15.33
C THR A 102 14.12 1.13 15.23
N SER A 103 13.89 1.83 14.13
CA SER A 103 12.65 2.59 13.93
C SER A 103 11.43 1.67 13.96
N LEU A 104 11.51 0.50 13.31
CA LEU A 104 10.45 -0.50 13.28
C LEU A 104 10.19 -1.14 14.65
N ALA A 105 11.24 -1.46 15.42
CA ALA A 105 11.14 -1.96 16.78
C ALA A 105 10.48 -0.92 17.72
N ASP A 106 10.91 0.34 17.63
CA ASP A 106 10.32 1.44 18.40
C ASP A 106 8.84 1.60 18.06
N LEU A 107 8.46 1.46 16.78
CA LEU A 107 7.08 1.55 16.33
C LEU A 107 6.20 0.41 16.88
N ALA A 108 6.74 -0.81 16.95
CA ALA A 108 6.04 -1.95 17.53
C ALA A 108 5.80 -1.80 19.05
N GLN A 109 6.67 -1.07 19.76
CA GLN A 109 6.61 -0.93 21.21
C GLN A 109 5.86 0.33 21.70
N SER A 110 5.93 1.44 20.96
CA SER A 110 5.52 2.75 21.45
C SER A 110 4.24 3.32 20.83
N GLY A 111 3.63 2.64 19.85
CA GLY A 111 2.52 3.19 19.07
C GLY A 111 2.91 4.40 18.21
N GLY A 112 4.20 4.57 17.93
CA GLY A 112 4.78 5.76 17.28
C GLY A 112 4.25 6.08 15.88
N LEU A 113 3.53 5.17 15.22
CA LEU A 113 2.90 5.39 13.92
C LEU A 113 1.64 6.26 13.98
N THR A 114 1.09 6.49 15.18
CA THR A 114 0.07 7.52 15.39
C THR A 114 0.62 8.93 15.12
N ASN A 115 1.94 9.12 15.18
CA ASN A 115 2.59 10.38 14.82
C ASN A 115 2.84 10.46 13.31
N PRO A 116 2.19 11.39 12.58
CA PRO A 116 2.34 11.51 11.13
C PRO A 116 3.79 11.75 10.68
N ARG A 117 4.60 12.46 11.49
CA ARG A 117 6.01 12.75 11.14
C ARG A 117 6.89 11.50 11.21
N ALA A 118 6.67 10.65 12.21
CA ALA A 118 7.41 9.40 12.37
C ALA A 118 7.09 8.45 11.21
N ARG A 119 5.82 8.37 10.85
CA ARG A 119 5.31 7.61 9.71
C ARG A 119 5.89 8.08 8.37
N THR A 120 5.82 9.37 8.03
CA THR A 120 6.43 9.90 6.78
C THR A 120 7.94 9.64 6.73
N ARG A 121 8.63 9.67 7.89
CA ARG A 121 10.06 9.35 7.98
C ARG A 121 10.33 7.88 7.66
N LEU A 122 9.58 6.95 8.26
CA LEU A 122 9.69 5.52 7.96
C LEU A 122 9.51 5.25 6.46
N VAL A 123 8.43 5.77 5.88
CA VAL A 123 8.14 5.59 4.44
C VAL A 123 9.28 6.11 3.58
N SER A 124 9.82 7.28 3.90
CA SER A 124 10.94 7.87 3.17
C SER A 124 12.21 7.03 3.27
N GLN A 125 12.50 6.45 4.45
CA GLN A 125 13.64 5.57 4.66
C GLN A 125 13.50 4.26 3.88
N VAL A 126 12.34 3.60 3.98
CA VAL A 126 12.07 2.34 3.26
C VAL A 126 12.18 2.55 1.74
N ARG A 127 11.57 3.61 1.21
CA ARG A 127 11.70 4.01 -0.20
C ARG A 127 13.15 4.22 -0.63
N ALA A 128 13.96 4.86 0.22
CA ALA A 128 15.36 5.13 -0.10
C ALA A 128 16.21 3.86 -0.18
N ILE A 129 15.99 2.88 0.71
CA ILE A 129 16.73 1.61 0.71
C ILE A 129 16.41 0.75 -0.52
N LEU A 130 15.14 0.75 -0.93
CA LEU A 130 14.68 -0.08 -2.05
C LEU A 130 15.09 0.49 -3.41
N GLY A 131 15.20 1.82 -3.52
CA GLY A 131 15.63 2.51 -4.75
C GLY A 131 14.56 2.58 -5.84
N ASP A 132 13.48 1.81 -5.72
CA ASP A 132 12.40 1.72 -6.72
C ASP A 132 11.08 2.33 -6.20
N ARG A 133 11.02 3.66 -6.24
CA ARG A 133 9.95 4.44 -5.61
C ARG A 133 8.58 4.19 -6.25
N ALA A 134 8.50 4.08 -7.57
CA ALA A 134 7.24 3.91 -8.27
C ALA A 134 6.58 2.58 -7.91
N TRP A 135 7.37 1.50 -7.86
CA TRP A 135 6.87 0.18 -7.47
C TRP A 135 6.46 0.11 -6.00
N PHE A 136 7.23 0.76 -5.11
CA PHE A 136 6.84 0.89 -3.71
C PHE A 136 5.51 1.63 -3.55
N ASP A 137 5.36 2.80 -4.18
CA ASP A 137 4.16 3.62 -4.06
C ASP A 137 2.93 2.92 -4.65
N LEU A 138 3.13 2.19 -5.75
CA LEU A 138 2.11 1.34 -6.34
C LEU A 138 1.68 0.21 -5.38
N GLY A 139 2.61 -0.38 -4.62
CA GLY A 139 2.29 -1.35 -3.58
C GLY A 139 1.44 -0.78 -2.44
N VAL A 140 1.74 0.45 -2.01
CA VAL A 140 0.91 1.16 -1.01
C VAL A 140 -0.48 1.41 -1.57
N TRP A 141 -0.58 1.97 -2.78
CA TRP A 141 -1.86 2.26 -3.42
C TRP A 141 -2.69 0.99 -3.63
N ALA A 142 -2.06 -0.09 -4.09
CA ALA A 142 -2.66 -1.40 -4.31
C ALA A 142 -3.35 -1.94 -3.06
N GLU A 143 -2.64 -1.92 -1.92
CA GLU A 143 -3.19 -2.38 -0.66
C GLU A 143 -4.29 -1.45 -0.14
N ALA A 144 -4.15 -0.13 -0.32
CA ALA A 144 -5.21 0.81 0.01
C ALA A 144 -6.49 0.54 -0.79
N ALA A 145 -6.35 0.29 -2.10
CA ALA A 145 -7.45 -0.05 -2.98
C ALA A 145 -8.12 -1.37 -2.58
N HIS A 146 -7.33 -2.38 -2.23
CA HIS A 146 -7.83 -3.66 -1.74
C HIS A 146 -8.67 -3.48 -0.47
N VAL A 147 -8.18 -2.70 0.49
CA VAL A 147 -8.88 -2.38 1.73
C VAL A 147 -10.16 -1.59 1.46
N ALA A 148 -10.15 -0.67 0.50
CA ALA A 148 -11.36 0.03 0.06
C ALA A 148 -12.43 -0.94 -0.48
N VAL A 149 -12.03 -1.96 -1.24
CA VAL A 149 -12.95 -3.00 -1.74
C VAL A 149 -13.52 -3.80 -0.57
N LEU A 150 -12.67 -4.27 0.37
CA LEU A 150 -13.11 -5.04 1.54
C LEU A 150 -14.09 -4.25 2.41
N GLN A 151 -13.86 -2.94 2.57
CA GLN A 151 -14.73 -2.03 3.34
C GLN A 151 -15.92 -1.47 2.55
N ARG A 152 -16.09 -1.87 1.28
CA ARG A 152 -17.14 -1.35 0.38
C ARG A 152 -17.13 0.18 0.31
N GLN A 153 -15.96 0.77 0.06
CA GLN A 153 -15.75 2.21 -0.06
C GLN A 153 -15.53 2.61 -1.53
N PRO A 154 -16.59 2.64 -2.36
CA PRO A 154 -16.43 2.95 -3.77
C PRO A 154 -15.95 4.38 -4.02
N ALA A 155 -16.13 5.30 -3.06
CA ALA A 155 -15.62 6.67 -3.11
C ALA A 155 -14.08 6.76 -3.27
N PHE A 156 -13.34 5.74 -2.82
CA PHE A 156 -11.89 5.64 -3.06
C PHE A 156 -11.55 5.64 -4.56
N PHE A 157 -12.44 5.08 -5.38
CA PHE A 157 -12.30 4.94 -6.83
C PHE A 157 -12.95 6.07 -7.63
N ALA A 158 -13.34 7.17 -6.97
CA ALA A 158 -13.85 8.34 -7.66
C ALA A 158 -12.78 8.89 -8.62
N GLU A 159 -13.15 9.10 -9.89
CA GLU A 159 -12.22 9.48 -10.97
C GLU A 159 -11.38 10.72 -10.64
N ARG A 160 -11.99 11.71 -9.97
CA ARG A 160 -11.34 12.97 -9.55
C ARG A 160 -10.81 12.94 -8.12
N GLY A 161 -10.79 11.77 -7.49
CA GLY A 161 -10.27 11.57 -6.14
C GLY A 161 -8.74 11.59 -6.11
N ALA A 162 -8.18 11.95 -4.96
CA ALA A 162 -6.74 11.88 -4.73
C ALA A 162 -6.15 10.47 -4.99
N PRO A 163 -6.79 9.36 -4.58
CA PRO A 163 -6.29 8.01 -4.87
C PRO A 163 -6.14 7.72 -6.37
N MET A 164 -7.16 8.03 -7.19
CA MET A 164 -7.13 7.77 -8.63
C MET A 164 -6.19 8.70 -9.39
N SER A 165 -6.05 9.95 -8.91
CA SER A 165 -5.04 10.89 -9.44
C SER A 165 -3.63 10.36 -9.17
N HIS A 166 -3.38 9.83 -7.97
CA HIS A 166 -2.09 9.24 -7.60
C HIS A 166 -1.78 8.00 -8.45
N LEU A 167 -2.75 7.08 -8.64
CA LEU A 167 -2.57 5.94 -9.54
C LEU A 167 -2.19 6.38 -10.95
N THR A 168 -2.91 7.38 -11.49
CA THR A 168 -2.65 7.89 -12.84
C THR A 168 -1.22 8.39 -12.99
N GLU A 169 -0.70 9.07 -11.97
CA GLU A 169 0.68 9.54 -11.93
C GLU A 169 1.68 8.38 -11.81
N LEU A 170 1.44 7.39 -10.96
CA LEU A 170 2.28 6.20 -10.85
C LEU A 170 2.39 5.43 -12.17
N LEU A 171 1.27 5.25 -12.87
CA LEU A 171 1.23 4.61 -14.19
C LEU A 171 1.93 5.44 -15.28
N ARG A 172 2.05 6.76 -15.08
CA ARG A 172 2.84 7.62 -15.97
C ARG A 172 4.33 7.40 -15.78
N LEU A 173 4.76 7.13 -14.55
CA LEU A 173 6.15 7.00 -14.12
C LEU A 173 6.72 5.57 -14.23
N ALA A 174 5.88 4.54 -14.24
CA ALA A 174 6.32 3.14 -14.34
C ALA A 174 6.82 2.73 -15.76
N PRO A 175 8.04 2.16 -15.92
CA PRO A 175 8.58 1.63 -17.19
C PRO A 175 8.27 0.11 -17.39
N PRO A 176 8.83 -0.56 -18.43
CA PRO A 176 8.34 -0.73 -19.80
C PRO A 176 7.20 -1.77 -19.98
N ALA A 177 6.34 -2.00 -18.98
CA ALA A 177 5.12 -2.81 -19.14
C ALA A 177 3.85 -1.93 -19.34
N ARG A 178 4.04 -0.69 -19.80
CA ARG A 178 3.02 0.37 -19.82
C ARG A 178 1.70 -0.05 -20.45
N ASP A 179 1.73 -0.86 -21.51
CA ASP A 179 0.52 -1.31 -22.20
C ASP A 179 -0.23 -2.40 -21.43
N ALA A 180 0.48 -3.36 -20.83
CA ALA A 180 -0.12 -4.36 -19.95
C ALA A 180 -0.76 -3.70 -18.73
N TRP A 181 -0.06 -2.72 -18.13
CA TRP A 181 -0.56 -1.92 -17.02
C TRP A 181 -1.75 -1.05 -17.40
N ARG A 182 -1.70 -0.39 -18.56
CA ARG A 182 -2.86 0.37 -19.09
C ARG A 182 -4.06 -0.52 -19.32
N SER A 183 -3.86 -1.73 -19.84
CA SER A 183 -4.92 -2.71 -20.06
C SER A 183 -5.52 -3.20 -18.74
N ALA A 184 -4.67 -3.58 -17.78
CA ALA A 184 -5.10 -4.04 -16.47
C ALA A 184 -5.82 -2.96 -15.64
N THR A 185 -5.42 -1.69 -15.80
CA THR A 185 -6.07 -0.55 -15.13
C THR A 185 -7.21 0.08 -15.93
N LEU A 186 -7.45 -0.35 -17.17
CA LEU A 186 -8.52 0.20 -18.00
C LEU A 186 -9.89 0.15 -17.30
N PRO A 187 -10.30 -0.98 -16.68
CA PRO A 187 -11.58 -1.05 -15.99
C PRO A 187 -11.72 0.00 -14.87
N LEU A 188 -10.63 0.32 -14.18
CA LEU A 188 -10.60 1.33 -13.11
C LEU A 188 -10.75 2.75 -13.66
N ARG A 189 -10.27 3.00 -14.89
CA ARG A 189 -10.35 4.31 -15.56
C ARG A 189 -11.66 4.53 -16.31
N THR A 190 -12.37 3.45 -16.62
CA THR A 190 -13.70 3.49 -17.26
C THR A 190 -14.83 3.42 -16.23
N LEU A 191 -14.51 3.40 -14.93
CA LEU A 191 -15.53 3.51 -13.90
C LEU A 191 -16.35 4.79 -14.11
N PRO A 192 -17.65 4.76 -13.82
CA PRO A 192 -18.43 5.98 -13.77
C PRO A 192 -17.77 6.97 -12.80
N SER A 193 -17.96 8.27 -13.05
CA SER A 193 -17.42 9.36 -12.21
C SER A 193 -17.73 9.19 -10.71
N ARG A 194 -18.76 8.41 -10.38
CA ARG A 194 -19.04 7.86 -9.06
C ARG A 194 -19.15 6.34 -9.15
N ALA A 195 -18.12 5.64 -8.70
CA ALA A 195 -18.20 4.19 -8.50
C ALA A 195 -19.26 3.88 -7.43
N THR A 196 -19.81 2.67 -7.52
CA THR A 196 -20.84 2.13 -6.63
C THR A 196 -20.44 0.74 -6.13
N ASP A 197 -21.19 0.21 -5.17
CA ASP A 197 -20.96 -1.16 -4.67
C ASP A 197 -21.06 -2.22 -5.78
N ALA A 198 -21.86 -1.97 -6.82
CA ALA A 198 -22.00 -2.87 -7.96
C ALA A 198 -20.71 -2.97 -8.79
N ASP A 199 -19.82 -1.97 -8.72
CA ASP A 199 -18.57 -1.92 -9.46
C ASP A 199 -17.42 -2.65 -8.75
N LEU A 200 -17.55 -2.91 -7.44
CA LEU A 200 -16.49 -3.50 -6.61
C LEU A 200 -15.95 -4.85 -7.12
N PRO A 201 -16.77 -5.78 -7.64
CA PRO A 201 -16.23 -7.03 -8.21
C PRO A 201 -15.34 -6.80 -9.43
N ALA A 202 -15.69 -5.85 -10.30
CA ALA A 202 -14.87 -5.51 -11.47
C ALA A 202 -13.57 -4.81 -11.06
N ILE A 203 -13.63 -3.94 -10.05
CA ILE A 203 -12.48 -3.29 -9.44
C ILE A 203 -11.52 -4.32 -8.84
N ALA A 204 -12.04 -5.27 -8.06
CA ALA A 204 -11.24 -6.34 -7.46
C ALA A 204 -10.49 -7.14 -8.53
N LYS A 205 -11.18 -7.53 -9.60
CA LYS A 205 -10.58 -8.24 -10.73
C LYS A 205 -9.49 -7.42 -11.45
N ALA A 206 -9.69 -6.11 -11.61
CA ALA A 206 -8.69 -5.23 -12.21
C ALA A 206 -7.44 -5.08 -11.31
N LEU A 207 -7.64 -5.00 -9.99
CA LEU A 207 -6.56 -5.01 -9.01
C LEU A 207 -5.76 -6.32 -9.09
N GLU A 208 -6.42 -7.48 -9.16
CA GLU A 208 -5.74 -8.77 -9.33
C GLU A 208 -4.87 -8.81 -10.60
N ALA A 209 -5.38 -8.30 -11.72
CA ALA A 209 -4.63 -8.21 -12.97
C ALA A 209 -3.38 -7.32 -12.84
N VAL A 210 -3.52 -6.17 -12.18
CA VAL A 210 -2.41 -5.29 -11.80
C VAL A 210 -1.37 -6.04 -10.95
N MET A 211 -1.80 -6.81 -9.96
CA MET A 211 -0.87 -7.54 -9.08
C MET A 211 -0.17 -8.71 -9.77
N LEU A 212 -0.82 -9.35 -10.74
CA LEU A 212 -0.19 -10.38 -11.57
C LEU A 212 0.99 -9.80 -12.36
N LEU A 213 0.82 -8.61 -12.93
CA LEU A 213 1.87 -7.91 -13.68
C LEU A 213 3.01 -7.40 -12.80
N ALA A 214 2.77 -7.20 -11.50
CA ALA A 214 3.79 -6.78 -10.55
C ALA A 214 4.75 -7.92 -10.14
N GLY A 215 4.35 -9.18 -10.35
CA GLY A 215 5.10 -10.36 -9.93
C GLY A 215 5.88 -11.08 -11.02
N GLY A 216 5.67 -10.72 -12.30
CA GLY A 216 6.37 -11.29 -13.46
C GLY A 216 7.44 -10.36 -13.99
#